data_AF-X0XRV9-F1
#
_entry.id   AF-X0XRV9-F1
#
_cell.length_a   1.000
_cell.length_b   1.000
_cell.length_c   1.000
_cell.angle_alpha   90.00
_cell.angle_beta   90.00
_cell.angle_gamma   90.00
#
_symmetry.space_group_name_H-M   'P 1'
#
loop_
_entity.id
_entity.type
_entity.pdbx_description
1 polymer ?
#
loop_
_entity_poly.entity_id
_entity_poly.type
_entity_poly.pdbx_seq_one_letter_code
_entity_poly.pdbx_strand_id
1 'polypeptide(L)' 'MLEQSLLAERFQALLEIARQAEGAYAELAGKVTDPVLREELEQIRRDKHRHVLMTERLLEIVE' A
#
# COMPACT_ATOMS: atom_id res chain seq x y z
N MET A 1 19.50 12.23 14.05
CA MET A 1 20.06 11.26 13.10
C MET A 1 19.59 9.85 13.39
N LEU A 2 19.90 9.23 14.55
CA LEU A 2 19.46 7.85 14.89
C LEU A 2 17.92 7.67 14.85
N GLU A 3 17.17 8.63 15.38
CA GLU A 3 15.69 8.57 15.41
C GLU A 3 15.06 8.68 14.01
N GLN A 4 15.65 9.50 13.13
CA GLN A 4 15.20 9.63 11.73
C GLN A 4 15.50 8.35 10.94
N SER A 5 16.67 7.73 11.13
CA SER A 5 16.98 6.44 10.51
C SER A 5 16.02 5.34 10.95
N LEU A 6 15.71 5.24 12.25
CA LEU A 6 14.73 4.28 12.76
C LEU A 6 13.31 4.55 12.20
N LEU A 7 12.94 5.83 12.06
CA LEU A 7 11.65 6.21 11.51
C LEU A 7 11.55 5.88 10.01
N ALA A 8 12.61 6.12 9.24
CA ALA A 8 12.71 5.74 7.83
C ALA A 8 12.58 4.23 7.65
N GLU A 9 13.29 3.42 8.45
CA GLU A 9 13.17 1.94 8.42
C GLU A 9 11.72 1.48 8.66
N ARG A 10 11.01 2.11 9.61
CA ARG A 10 9.60 1.80 9.87
C ARG A 10 8.69 2.19 8.71
N PHE A 11 8.91 3.33 8.08
CA PHE A 11 8.15 3.73 6.90
C PHE A 11 8.45 2.82 5.71
N GLN A 12 9.69 2.35 5.55
CA GLN A 12 10.06 1.37 4.52
C GLN A 12 9.26 0.07 4.70
N ALA A 13 9.20 -0.44 5.93
CA ALA A 13 8.44 -1.65 6.25
C ALA A 13 6.93 -1.46 6.01
N LEU A 14 6.37 -0.30 6.38
CA LEU A 14 4.97 0.02 6.10
C LEU A 14 4.69 0.12 4.59
N LEU A 15 5.61 0.70 3.83
CA LEU A 15 5.49 0.84 2.38
C LEU A 15 5.47 -0.54 1.71
N GLU A 16 6.34 -1.45 2.15
CA GLU A 16 6.37 -2.82 1.65
C GLU A 16 5.05 -3.56 1.92
N ILE A 17 4.53 -3.48 3.15
CA ILE A 17 3.24 -4.07 3.52
C ILE A 17 2.10 -3.49 2.67
N ALA A 18 2.09 -2.16 2.45
CA ALA A 18 1.07 -1.51 1.65
C ALA A 18 1.10 -1.96 0.18
N ARG A 19 2.30 -2.06 -0.42
CA ARG A 19 2.49 -2.56 -1.79
C ARG A 19 2.10 -4.03 -1.94
N GLN A 20 2.46 -4.87 -0.97
CA GLN A 20 2.04 -6.28 -0.95
C GLN A 20 0.51 -6.40 -0.88
N ALA A 21 -0.15 -5.61 -0.03
CA ALA A 21 -1.60 -5.62 0.07
C ALA A 21 -2.27 -5.11 -1.22
N GLU A 22 -1.79 -4.01 -1.80
CA GLU A 22 -2.30 -3.51 -3.09
C GLU A 22 -2.18 -4.57 -4.19
N GLY A 23 -1.02 -5.22 -4.31
CA GLY A 23 -0.79 -6.30 -5.26
C GLY A 23 -1.73 -7.49 -5.07
N ALA A 24 -1.94 -7.92 -3.82
CA ALA A 24 -2.86 -9.02 -3.52
C ALA A 24 -4.30 -8.72 -3.92
N TYR A 25 -4.80 -7.49 -3.66
CA TYR A 25 -6.14 -7.10 -4.09
C TYR A 25 -6.25 -6.94 -5.61
N ALA A 26 -5.20 -6.47 -6.29
CA ALA A 26 -5.15 -6.45 -7.75
C ALA A 26 -5.24 -7.85 -8.36
N GLU A 27 -4.49 -8.80 -7.80
CA GLU A 27 -4.50 -10.19 -8.24
C GLU A 27 -5.88 -10.84 -8.01
N LEU A 28 -6.49 -10.61 -6.85
CA LEU A 28 -7.84 -11.12 -6.55
C LEU A 28 -8.89 -10.51 -7.49
N ALA A 29 -8.87 -9.19 -7.71
CA ALA A 29 -9.80 -8.53 -8.63
C ALA A 29 -9.68 -9.05 -10.08
N GLY A 30 -8.47 -9.46 -10.50
CA GLY A 30 -8.24 -10.08 -11.80
C GLY A 30 -8.76 -11.51 -11.93
N LYS A 31 -8.98 -12.22 -10.83
CA LYS A 31 -9.42 -13.63 -10.79
C LYS A 31 -10.92 -13.80 -10.54
N VAL A 32 -11.58 -12.78 -9.98
CA VAL A 32 -13.00 -12.83 -9.65
C VAL A 32 -13.86 -12.52 -10.87
N THR A 33 -14.88 -13.36 -11.10
CA THR A 33 -15.85 -13.21 -12.19
C THR A 33 -17.11 -12.44 -11.78
N ASP A 34 -17.44 -12.42 -10.49
CA ASP A 34 -18.56 -11.62 -9.96
C ASP A 34 -18.21 -10.12 -10.07
N PRO A 35 -18.97 -9.34 -10.85
CA PRO A 35 -18.69 -7.93 -11.06
C PRO A 35 -18.83 -7.09 -9.79
N VAL A 36 -19.71 -7.46 -8.86
CA VAL A 36 -19.90 -6.71 -7.61
C VAL A 36 -18.69 -6.91 -6.71
N LEU A 37 -18.32 -8.17 -6.48
CA LEU A 37 -17.14 -8.50 -5.68
C LEU A 37 -15.85 -7.94 -6.30
N ARG A 38 -15.74 -7.94 -7.63
CA ARG A 38 -14.60 -7.32 -8.32
C ARG A 38 -14.50 -5.81 -8.04
N GLU A 39 -15.61 -5.08 -8.07
CA GLU A 39 -15.61 -3.65 -7.76
C GLU A 39 -15.25 -3.38 -6.29
N GLU A 40 -15.74 -4.21 -5.37
CA GLU A 40 -15.35 -4.13 -3.95
C GLU A 40 -13.84 -4.33 -3.76
N LEU A 41 -13.25 -5.33 -4.44
CA LEU A 41 -11.81 -5.58 -4.40
C LEU A 41 -11.01 -4.42 -5.02
N GLU A 42 -11.48 -3.84 -6.13
CA GLU A 42 -10.86 -2.65 -6.72
C GLU A 42 -10.96 -1.43 -5.81
N GLN A 43 -12.06 -1.25 -5.09
CA GLN A 43 -12.17 -0.18 -4.09
C GLN A 43 -11.15 -0.37 -2.97
N ILE A 44 -11.00 -1.58 -2.45
CA ILE A 44 -9.99 -1.86 -1.41
C ILE A 44 -8.59 -1.64 -1.97
N ARG A 45 -8.31 -2.04 -3.22
CA ARG A 45 -7.02 -1.78 -3.88
C ARG A 45 -6.72 -0.29 -3.97
N ARG A 46 -7.70 0.54 -4.39
CA ARG A 46 -7.57 2.01 -4.42
C ARG A 46 -7.23 2.58 -3.04
N ASP A 47 -7.85 2.05 -1.99
CA ASP A 47 -7.55 2.46 -0.62
C ASP A 47 -6.12 2.08 -0.21
N LYS A 48 -5.63 0.89 -0.57
CA LYS A 48 -4.23 0.50 -0.34
C LYS A 48 -3.25 1.35 -1.14
N HIS A 49 -3.58 1.69 -2.38
CA HIS A 49 -2.78 2.60 -3.19
C HIS A 49 -2.62 3.97 -2.52
N ARG A 50 -3.67 4.51 -1.88
CA ARG A 50 -3.54 5.75 -1.10
C ARG A 50 -2.57 5.62 0.07
N HIS A 51 -2.50 4.45 0.71
CA HIS A 51 -1.50 4.20 1.77
C HIS A 51 -0.08 4.16 1.21
N VAL A 52 0.13 3.52 0.05
CA VAL A 52 1.44 3.53 -0.65
C VAL A 52 1.90 4.97 -0.87
N LEU A 53 1.07 5.80 -1.50
CA LEU A 53 1.40 7.21 -1.78
C LEU A 53 1.67 8.03 -0.51
N MET A 54 0.91 7.78 0.55
CA MET A 54 1.11 8.46 1.83
C MET A 54 2.43 8.06 2.48
N THR A 55 2.78 6.77 2.46
CA THR A 55 4.04 6.30 3.05
C THR A 55 5.26 6.70 2.23
N GLU A 56 5.16 6.74 0.90
CA GLU A 56 6.20 7.30 0.02
C GLU A 56 6.49 8.76 0.38
N ARG A 57 5.44 9.59 0.54
CA ARG A 57 5.60 10.98 0.99
C ARG A 57 6.22 11.11 2.38
N LEU A 58 5.92 10.19 3.29
CA LEU A 58 6.51 10.19 4.63
C LEU A 58 8.00 9.85 4.58
N LEU A 59 8.41 8.93 3.70
CA LEU A 59 9.82 8.62 3.45
C LEU A 59 10.58 9.83 2.89
N GLU A 60 10.01 10.51 1.90
CA GLU A 60 10.60 11.73 1.31
C GLU A 60 10.82 12.85 2.34
N ILE A 61 10.05 12.89 3.43
CA ILE A 61 10.19 13.89 4.50
C ILE A 61 11.32 13.53 5.48
N VAL A 62 11.62 12.25 5.66
CA VAL A 62 12.60 11.77 6.65
C VAL A 62 13.96 11.42 6.06
N GLU A 63 14.06 11.24 4.74
CA GLU A 63 15.30 11.16 3.97
C GLU A 63 15.95 12.53 3.77
#